data_AF-A0A958SX23-F1
#
_entry.id   AF-A0A958SX23-F1
#
_cell.length_a   1.000
_cell.length_b   1.000
_cell.length_c   1.000
_cell.angle_alpha   90.00
_cell.angle_beta   90.00
_cell.angle_gamma   90.00
#
_symmetry.space_group_name_H-M   'P 1'
#
loop_
_entity.id
_entity.type
_entity.pdbx_description
1 polymer ?
#
loop_
_entity_poly.entity_id
_entity_poly.type
_entity_poly.pdbx_seq_one_letter_code
_entity_poly.pdbx_strand_id
1 'polypeptide(L)'
;TRSDYNVTVRTNRHEIVSNGWIHDQDNDKVIREDGKKDILLAQEKGYNTYVKVANSKCKAAQDYWAKDHDKWALVRAKWDEVFARDKDLSLEDKVEHKQLFKYLSPDNQEYSTKASIDSIIEAFVK
;
A
#
# COMPACT_ATOMS: atom_id res chain seq x y z
N THR A 1 9.55 9.91 14.70
CA THR A 1 8.18 10.46 14.72
C THR A 1 8.27 11.95 14.46
N ARG A 2 7.24 12.56 13.84
CA ARG A 2 7.15 14.02 13.68
C ARG A 2 6.62 14.64 14.98
N SER A 3 7.02 15.87 15.28
CA SER A 3 6.64 16.60 16.51
C SER A 3 5.81 17.85 16.25
N ASP A 4 5.58 18.20 14.98
CA ASP A 4 4.98 19.47 14.56
C ASP A 4 3.49 19.34 14.22
N TYR A 5 3.03 18.20 13.70
CA TYR A 5 1.60 17.88 13.53
C TYR A 5 1.35 16.38 13.76
N ASN A 6 0.09 15.98 13.95
CA ASN A 6 -0.28 14.59 14.23
C ASN A 6 -1.24 13.95 13.20
N VAL A 7 -1.91 14.77 12.36
CA VAL A 7 -2.80 14.29 11.31
C VAL A 7 -2.49 15.01 9.99
N THR A 8 -2.58 14.28 8.88
CA THR A 8 -2.63 14.88 7.54
C THR A 8 -4.01 14.63 6.95
N VAL A 9 -4.79 15.69 6.74
CA VAL A 9 -6.05 15.63 6.00
C VAL A 9 -5.72 15.77 4.52
N ARG A 10 -6.06 14.75 3.73
CA ARG A 10 -5.63 14.64 2.32
C ARG A 10 -6.81 14.62 1.38
N THR A 11 -6.76 15.46 0.37
CA THR A 11 -7.66 15.38 -0.80
C THR A 11 -6.82 15.11 -2.04
N ASN A 12 -7.25 14.13 -2.84
CA ASN A 12 -6.59 13.77 -4.08
C ASN A 12 -7.58 13.92 -5.23
N ARG A 13 -7.21 14.68 -6.27
CA ARG A 13 -7.94 14.77 -7.53
C ARG A 13 -7.10 14.15 -8.64
N HIS A 14 -7.61 13.08 -9.23
CA HIS A 14 -7.04 12.49 -10.44
C HIS A 14 -7.85 12.94 -11.64
N GLU A 15 -7.19 13.59 -12.59
CA GLU A 15 -7.80 14.10 -13.82
C GLU A 15 -7.14 13.46 -15.03
N ILE A 16 -7.96 12.81 -15.88
CA ILE A 16 -7.49 12.23 -17.14
C ILE A 16 -7.50 13.32 -18.20
N VAL A 17 -6.35 13.55 -18.82
CA VAL A 17 -6.15 14.52 -19.90
C VAL A 17 -5.70 13.80 -21.17
N SER A 18 -5.70 14.50 -22.30
CA SER A 18 -5.45 13.88 -23.62
C SER A 18 -4.11 13.13 -23.72
N ASN A 19 -3.08 13.55 -22.98
CA ASN A 19 -1.75 12.96 -23.00
C ASN A 19 -1.38 12.15 -21.74
N GLY A 20 -2.31 11.93 -20.81
CA GLY A 20 -2.05 11.19 -19.58
C GLY A 20 -2.98 11.55 -18.43
N TRP A 21 -2.44 11.73 -17.22
CA TRP A 21 -3.23 12.18 -16.08
C TRP A 21 -2.46 13.14 -15.17
N ILE A 22 -3.24 13.96 -14.48
CA ILE A 22 -2.80 14.88 -13.44
C ILE A 22 -3.23 14.29 -12.10
N HIS A 23 -2.35 14.34 -11.11
CA HIS A 23 -2.65 14.02 -9.72
C HIS A 23 -2.39 15.26 -8.89
N ASP A 24 -3.48 15.94 -8.56
CA ASP A 24 -3.49 17.12 -7.72
C ASP A 24 -3.81 16.72 -6.26
N GLN A 25 -3.04 17.26 -5.32
CA GLN A 25 -3.03 16.86 -3.93
C GLN A 25 -3.07 18.08 -3.03
N ASP A 26 -4.13 18.18 -2.23
CA ASP A 26 -4.23 19.15 -1.15
C ASP A 26 -3.99 18.43 0.18
N ASN A 27 -2.94 18.82 0.88
CA ASN A 27 -2.54 18.21 2.15
C ASN A 27 -2.53 19.27 3.25
N ASP A 28 -3.49 19.17 4.16
CA ASP A 28 -3.54 19.99 5.36
C ASP A 28 -2.83 19.26 6.50
N LYS A 29 -1.82 19.91 7.08
CA LYS A 29 -1.14 19.45 8.29
C LYS A 29 -1.89 20.01 9.48
N VAL A 30 -2.48 19.15 10.29
CA VAL A 30 -3.31 19.59 11.42
C VAL A 30 -2.82 18.99 12.74
N ILE A 31 -2.95 19.81 13.79
CA ILE A 31 -2.87 19.35 15.16
C ILE A 31 -4.30 19.05 15.60
N ARG A 32 -4.59 17.76 15.80
CA ARG A 32 -5.87 17.27 16.29
C ARG A 32 -5.77 16.87 17.75
N GLU A 33 -6.68 17.38 18.56
CA GLU A 33 -6.81 17.05 19.98
C GLU A 33 -8.27 16.68 20.28
N ASP A 34 -8.48 15.72 21.18
CA ASP A 34 -9.82 15.25 21.49
C ASP A 34 -10.70 16.35 22.09
N GLY A 35 -11.97 16.40 21.66
CA GLY A 35 -12.93 17.44 22.05
C GLY A 35 -12.61 18.87 21.58
N LYS A 36 -11.54 19.09 20.79
CA LYS A 36 -11.16 20.42 20.28
C LYS A 36 -11.30 20.49 18.76
N LYS A 37 -11.38 21.72 18.24
CA LYS A 37 -11.30 21.96 16.79
C LYS A 37 -9.86 21.74 16.34
N ASP A 38 -9.70 21.16 15.15
CA ASP A 38 -8.40 21.03 14.49
C ASP A 38 -7.75 22.39 14.31
N ILE A 39 -6.44 22.45 14.57
CA ILE A 39 -5.60 23.61 14.27
C ILE A 39 -4.84 23.31 12.97
N LEU A 40 -5.11 24.09 11.93
CA LEU A 40 -4.38 24.04 10.67
C LEU A 40 -3.00 24.68 10.86
N LEU A 41 -1.94 23.88 10.69
CA LEU A 41 -0.57 24.34 10.82
C LEU A 41 0.01 24.79 9.47
N ALA A 42 -0.23 24.00 8.42
CA ALA A 42 0.30 24.25 7.09
C ALA A 42 -0.58 23.58 6.03
N GLN A 43 -0.54 24.14 4.82
CA GLN A 43 -1.14 23.54 3.63
C GLN A 43 -0.04 23.27 2.60
N GLU A 44 -0.02 22.07 2.06
CA GLU A 44 0.92 21.65 1.02
C GLU A 44 0.13 21.28 -0.23
N LYS A 45 0.54 21.86 -1.36
CA LYS A 45 0.05 21.51 -2.70
C LYS A 45 1.03 20.55 -3.37
N GLY A 46 0.56 19.36 -3.70
CA GLY A 46 1.29 18.41 -4.54
C GLY A 46 0.69 18.40 -5.93
N TYR A 47 1.53 18.47 -6.96
CA TYR A 47 1.09 18.43 -8.35
C TYR A 47 2.01 17.53 -9.16
N ASN A 48 1.49 16.37 -9.54
CA ASN A 48 2.21 15.42 -10.37
C ASN A 48 1.50 15.27 -11.72
N THR A 49 2.29 15.13 -12.79
CA THR A 49 1.77 14.80 -14.12
C THR A 49 2.38 13.49 -14.56
N TYR A 50 1.59 12.70 -15.27
CA TYR A 50 1.99 11.39 -15.74
C TYR A 50 1.65 11.31 -17.21
N VAL A 51 2.63 10.91 -18.01
CA VAL A 51 2.46 10.69 -19.44
C VAL A 51 2.81 9.25 -19.75
N LYS A 52 2.14 8.69 -20.76
CA LYS A 52 2.46 7.34 -21.20
C LYS A 52 3.84 7.33 -21.84
N VAL A 53 4.72 6.46 -21.34
CA VAL A 53 6.03 6.19 -21.95
C VAL A 53 5.97 4.93 -22.80
N ALA A 54 6.98 4.73 -23.65
CA ALA A 54 7.11 3.51 -24.42
C ALA A 54 7.24 2.27 -23.50
N ASN A 55 6.56 1.18 -23.86
CA ASN A 55 6.56 -0.07 -23.08
C ASN A 55 7.97 -0.63 -22.81
N SER A 56 8.94 -0.34 -23.69
CA SER A 56 10.34 -0.75 -23.50
C SER A 56 10.97 -0.18 -22.22
N LYS A 57 10.52 0.99 -21.75
CA LYS A 57 10.97 1.56 -20.46
C LYS A 57 10.45 0.79 -19.24
N CYS A 58 9.43 -0.04 -19.42
CA CYS A 58 8.81 -0.84 -18.36
C CYS A 58 9.23 -2.32 -18.41
N LYS A 59 10.25 -2.68 -19.20
CA LYS A 59 10.67 -4.07 -19.43
C LYS A 59 10.98 -4.81 -18.13
N ALA A 60 11.68 -4.18 -17.18
CA ALA A 60 12.00 -4.79 -15.89
C ALA A 60 10.73 -5.16 -15.09
N ALA A 61 9.71 -4.31 -15.10
CA ALA A 61 8.43 -4.59 -14.43
C ALA A 61 7.64 -5.69 -15.16
N GLN A 62 7.69 -5.73 -16.49
CA GLN A 62 7.07 -6.79 -17.28
C GLN A 62 7.72 -8.16 -17.01
N ASP A 63 9.05 -8.21 -16.97
CA ASP A 63 9.80 -9.44 -16.69
C ASP A 63 9.55 -9.95 -15.27
N TYR A 64 9.54 -9.03 -14.31
CA TYR A 64 9.15 -9.32 -12.93
C TYR A 64 7.75 -9.90 -12.85
N TRP A 65 6.76 -9.22 -13.46
CA TRP A 65 5.38 -9.69 -13.39
C TRP A 65 5.19 -11.04 -14.08
N ALA A 66 5.81 -11.25 -15.24
CA ALA A 66 5.78 -12.53 -15.95
C ALA A 66 6.32 -13.70 -15.10
N LYS A 67 7.27 -13.45 -14.20
CA LYS A 67 7.82 -14.44 -13.29
C LYS A 67 6.97 -14.65 -12.03
N ASP A 68 6.46 -13.57 -11.44
CA ASP A 68 5.97 -13.59 -10.06
C ASP A 68 4.43 -13.50 -9.95
N HIS A 69 3.69 -13.35 -11.05
CA HIS A 69 2.23 -13.15 -11.00
C HIS A 69 1.46 -14.29 -10.33
N ASP A 70 1.88 -15.54 -10.49
CA ASP A 70 1.20 -16.70 -9.91
C ASP A 70 1.32 -16.71 -8.38
N LYS A 71 2.50 -16.40 -7.85
CA LYS A 71 2.69 -16.23 -6.39
C LYS A 71 1.76 -15.14 -5.85
N TRP A 72 1.66 -14.00 -6.54
CA TRP A 72 0.79 -12.92 -6.11
C TRP A 72 -0.70 -13.25 -6.23
N ALA A 73 -1.10 -14.14 -7.14
CA ALA A 73 -2.45 -14.65 -7.20
C ALA A 73 -2.80 -15.47 -5.94
N LEU A 74 -1.87 -16.29 -5.45
CA LEU A 74 -2.05 -17.04 -4.19
C LEU A 74 -2.16 -16.10 -2.98
N VAL A 75 -1.29 -15.08 -2.91
CA VAL A 75 -1.34 -14.06 -1.84
C VAL A 75 -2.69 -13.34 -1.85
N ARG A 76 -3.17 -12.90 -3.01
CA ARG A 76 -4.48 -12.22 -3.13
C ARG A 76 -5.63 -13.14 -2.72
N ALA A 77 -5.63 -14.40 -3.17
CA ALA A 77 -6.66 -15.35 -2.81
C ALA A 77 -6.77 -15.54 -1.29
N LYS A 78 -5.64 -15.60 -0.58
CA LYS A 78 -5.66 -15.68 0.89
C LYS A 78 -6.20 -14.40 1.53
N TRP A 79 -5.84 -13.23 1.01
CA TRP A 79 -6.41 -11.97 1.51
C TRP A 79 -7.92 -11.89 1.26
N ASP A 80 -8.40 -12.37 0.12
CA ASP A 80 -9.83 -12.44 -0.17
C ASP A 80 -10.56 -13.32 0.87
N GLU A 81 -9.98 -14.47 1.25
CA GLU A 81 -10.49 -15.31 2.35
C GLU A 81 -10.49 -14.58 3.71
N VAL A 82 -9.47 -13.75 4.00
CA VAL A 82 -9.38 -12.97 5.25
C VAL A 82 -10.45 -11.87 5.29
N PHE A 83 -10.60 -11.11 4.21
CA PHE A 83 -11.60 -10.04 4.13
C PHE A 83 -13.03 -10.57 4.12
N ALA A 84 -13.25 -11.77 3.57
CA ALA A 84 -14.56 -12.43 3.61
C ALA A 84 -15.02 -12.83 5.02
N ARG A 85 -14.18 -12.69 6.06
CA ARG A 85 -14.55 -12.94 7.46
C ARG A 85 -15.47 -11.87 8.04
N ASP A 86 -15.57 -10.71 7.38
CA ASP A 86 -16.39 -9.57 7.80
C ASP A 86 -16.08 -9.13 9.25
N LYS A 87 -14.78 -8.97 9.54
CA LYS A 87 -14.25 -8.50 10.82
C LYS A 87 -13.25 -7.39 10.60
N ASP A 88 -13.04 -6.58 11.65
CA ASP A 88 -11.95 -5.63 11.69
C ASP A 88 -10.61 -6.34 11.47
N LEU A 89 -9.81 -5.82 10.54
CA LEU A 89 -8.49 -6.36 10.26
C LEU A 89 -7.46 -5.73 11.20
N SER A 90 -6.89 -6.54 12.08
CA SER A 90 -5.74 -6.17 12.91
C SER A 90 -4.61 -7.16 12.65
N LEU A 91 -3.40 -6.64 12.48
CA LEU A 91 -2.22 -7.44 12.18
C LEU A 91 -1.19 -7.40 13.30
N GLU A 92 -0.43 -8.47 13.44
CA GLU A 92 0.83 -8.46 14.19
C GLU A 92 1.87 -7.59 13.48
N ASP A 93 2.64 -6.82 14.25
CA ASP A 93 3.71 -6.01 13.68
C ASP A 93 4.83 -6.89 13.10
N LYS A 94 5.08 -8.03 13.76
CA LYS A 94 6.09 -9.03 13.40
C LYS A 94 5.66 -10.41 13.85
N VAL A 95 6.02 -11.41 13.03
CA VAL A 95 6.05 -12.83 13.38
C VAL A 95 7.50 -13.26 13.26
N GLU A 96 8.03 -14.07 14.18
CA GLU A 96 9.45 -14.51 14.21
C GLU A 96 10.45 -13.38 13.87
N HIS A 97 10.23 -12.20 14.48
CA HIS A 97 11.03 -10.98 14.31
C HIS A 97 11.07 -10.34 12.91
N LYS A 98 10.27 -10.80 11.94
CA LYS A 98 10.19 -10.23 10.59
C LYS A 98 8.80 -9.66 10.32
N GLN A 99 8.72 -8.68 9.43
CA GLN A 99 7.46 -8.10 8.94
C GLN A 99 6.92 -8.93 7.77
N LEU A 100 5.59 -8.93 7.56
CA LEU A 100 4.94 -9.76 6.55
C LEU A 100 5.56 -9.65 5.14
N PHE A 101 5.88 -8.42 4.70
CA PHE A 101 6.45 -8.21 3.38
C PHE A 101 7.82 -8.90 3.17
N LYS A 102 8.58 -9.15 4.25
CA LYS A 102 9.85 -9.88 4.17
C LYS A 102 9.65 -11.37 3.88
N TYR A 103 8.54 -11.93 4.34
CA TYR A 103 8.14 -13.31 4.03
C TYR A 103 7.62 -13.42 2.60
N LEU A 104 6.73 -12.52 2.20
CA LEU A 104 6.10 -12.55 0.89
C LEU A 104 6.99 -12.01 -0.24
N SER A 105 8.17 -11.47 0.08
CA SER A 105 9.12 -10.96 -0.91
C SER A 105 9.37 -11.98 -2.02
N PRO A 106 9.41 -11.56 -3.30
CA PRO A 106 9.73 -12.43 -4.45
C PRO A 106 11.06 -13.19 -4.30
N ASP A 107 12.03 -12.58 -3.62
CA ASP A 107 13.34 -13.19 -3.38
C ASP A 107 13.29 -14.31 -2.32
N ASN A 108 12.21 -14.38 -1.55
CA ASN A 108 11.98 -15.43 -0.56
C ASN A 108 11.19 -16.59 -1.17
N GLN A 109 11.90 -17.66 -1.51
CA GLN A 109 11.35 -18.87 -2.12
C GLN A 109 10.65 -19.80 -1.11
N GLU A 110 10.87 -19.63 0.20
CA GLU A 110 10.21 -20.44 1.24
C GLU A 110 8.68 -20.23 1.24
N TYR A 111 8.24 -19.04 0.82
CA TYR A 111 6.82 -18.65 0.78
C TYR A 111 6.34 -18.51 -0.66
N SER A 112 6.51 -19.56 -1.45
CA SER A 112 6.11 -19.64 -2.86
C SER A 112 4.89 -20.54 -3.11
N THR A 113 4.46 -21.32 -2.11
CA THR A 113 3.32 -22.24 -2.22
C THR A 113 2.10 -21.72 -1.47
N LYS A 114 0.89 -22.14 -1.88
CA LYS A 114 -0.36 -21.76 -1.19
C LYS A 114 -0.29 -22.06 0.30
N ALA A 115 0.13 -23.27 0.69
CA ALA A 115 0.20 -23.68 2.09
C ALA A 115 1.12 -22.76 2.92
N SER A 116 2.32 -22.45 2.42
CA SER A 116 3.26 -21.55 3.10
C SER A 116 2.73 -20.11 3.21
N ILE A 117 2.11 -19.61 2.13
CA ILE A 117 1.56 -18.24 2.05
C ILE A 117 0.35 -18.10 2.98
N ASP A 118 -0.56 -19.06 2.94
CA ASP A 118 -1.74 -19.09 3.80
C ASP A 118 -1.32 -19.10 5.27
N SER A 119 -0.37 -19.97 5.62
CA SER A 119 0.11 -20.11 6.99
C SER A 119 0.73 -18.82 7.51
N ILE A 120 1.57 -18.15 6.72
CA ILE A 120 2.22 -16.91 7.18
C ILE A 120 1.25 -15.75 7.24
N ILE A 121 0.33 -15.59 6.27
CA ILE A 121 -0.68 -14.53 6.34
C ILE A 121 -1.56 -14.74 7.56
N GLU A 122 -2.00 -15.97 7.82
CA GLU A 122 -2.81 -16.28 9.01
C GLU A 122 -2.07 -15.95 10.31
N ALA A 123 -0.77 -16.26 10.40
CA ALA A 123 0.03 -15.95 11.58
C ALA A 123 0.13 -14.44 11.88
N PHE A 124 -0.11 -13.59 10.89
CA PHE A 124 -0.15 -12.14 11.06
C PHE A 124 -1.54 -11.61 11.42
N VAL A 125 -2.64 -12.32 11.13
CA VAL A 125 -4.00 -11.84 11.43
C VAL A 125 -4.32 -12.11 12.90
N LYS A 126 -4.77 -11.09 13.63
CA LYS A 126 -5.19 -11.18 15.04
C LYS A 126 -6.63 -11.65 15.22
#